data_AF-A0A3D0Z1A3-F1
#
_entry.id   AF-A0A3D0Z1A3-F1
#
_cell.length_a   1.000
_cell.length_b   1.000
_cell.length_c   1.000
_cell.angle_alpha   90.00
_cell.angle_beta   90.00
_cell.angle_gamma   90.00
#
_symmetry.space_group_name_H-M   'P 1'
#
loop_
_entity.id
_entity.type
_entity.pdbx_description
1 polymer ?
#
loop_
_entity_poly.entity_id
_entity_poly.type
_entity_poly.pdbx_seq_one_letter_code
_entity_poly.pdbx_strand_id
1 'polypeptide(L)' 'MRRVKIGTAIDATLLAKARATAVKERKHLNNIIEESLEQYLASKDLEGQLRTVLRTRGQLNAPLDLVKEILEEPYLET' A
#
# COMPACT_ATOMS: atom_id res chain seq x y z
N MET A 1 4.11 -21.06 3.59
CA MET A 1 3.71 -20.37 2.34
C MET A 1 4.55 -20.86 1.18
N ARG A 2 3.99 -20.91 -0.04
CA ARG A 2 4.73 -21.34 -1.25
C ARG A 2 5.51 -20.15 -1.82
N ARG A 3 6.81 -20.33 -2.08
CA ARG A 3 7.64 -19.29 -2.73
C ARG A 3 7.34 -19.23 -4.22
N VAL A 4 7.17 -18.02 -4.75
CA VAL A 4 6.96 -17.73 -6.17
C VAL A 4 8.12 -16.89 -6.68
N LYS A 5 8.71 -17.25 -7.82
CA LYS A 5 9.75 -16.43 -8.46
C LYS A 5 9.09 -15.27 -9.19
N ILE A 6 9.53 -14.05 -8.90
CA ILE A 6 9.08 -12.83 -9.56
C ILE A 6 10.30 -12.15 -10.16
N GLY A 7 10.27 -11.88 -11.47
CA GLY A 7 11.24 -11.01 -12.11
C GLY A 7 10.78 -9.56 -11.96
N THR A 8 11.66 -8.69 -11.47
CA THR A 8 11.36 -7.27 -11.32
C THR A 8 12.57 -6.41 -11.65
N ALA A 9 12.35 -5.19 -12.13
CA ALA A 9 13.39 -4.21 -12.32
C ALA A 9 13.65 -3.48 -11.00
N ILE A 10 14.92 -3.34 -10.62
CA ILE A 10 15.36 -2.62 -9.43
C ILE A 10 16.47 -1.66 -9.86
N ASP A 11 16.47 -0.45 -9.29
CA ASP A 11 17.57 0.50 -9.47
C ASP A 11 18.93 -0.16 -9.17
N ALA A 12 19.90 0.04 -10.05
CA ALA A 12 21.19 -0.63 -9.98
C ALA A 12 21.98 -0.21 -8.73
N THR A 13 21.88 1.05 -8.31
CA THR A 13 22.58 1.55 -7.12
C THR A 13 21.96 0.98 -5.85
N LEU A 14 20.63 0.88 -5.81
CA LEU A 14 19.91 0.26 -4.70
C LEU A 14 20.22 -1.22 -4.57
N LEU A 15 20.26 -1.95 -5.70
CA LEU A 15 20.62 -3.36 -5.73
C LEU A 15 22.06 -3.58 -5.23
N ALA A 16 23.00 -2.71 -5.60
CA ALA A 16 24.38 -2.78 -5.13
C ALA A 16 24.46 -2.59 -3.61
N LYS A 17 23.73 -1.62 -3.05
CA LYS A 17 23.64 -1.41 -1.59
C LYS A 17 23.05 -2.63 -0.89
N ALA A 18 21.96 -3.18 -1.41
CA ALA A 18 21.32 -4.37 -0.84
C ALA A 18 22.27 -5.59 -0.83
N ARG A 19 23.07 -5.78 -1.89
CA ARG A 19 24.11 -6.82 -1.94
C ARG A 19 25.21 -6.61 -0.89
N ALA A 20 25.68 -5.37 -0.72
CA ALA A 20 26.67 -5.05 0.31
C ALA A 20 26.14 -5.35 1.72
N THR A 21 24.88 -5.00 1.99
CA THR A 21 24.21 -5.32 3.25
C THR A 21 24.10 -6.83 3.47
N ALA A 22 23.68 -7.58 2.45
CA ALA A 22 23.58 -9.04 2.52
C ALA A 22 24.92 -9.70 2.90
N VAL A 23 26.03 -9.23 2.30
CA VAL A 23 27.39 -9.70 2.65
C VAL A 23 27.75 -9.35 4.09
N LYS A 24 27.50 -8.10 4.52
CA LYS A 24 27.78 -7.64 5.89
C LYS A 24 27.03 -8.45 6.94
N GLU A 25 25.76 -8.77 6.67
CA GLU A 25 24.90 -9.53 7.57
C GLU A 25 25.04 -11.06 7.42
N ARG A 26 25.86 -11.53 6.48
CA ARG A 26 25.99 -12.97 6.13
C ARG A 26 24.64 -13.61 5.79
N LYS A 27 23.76 -12.87 5.12
CA LYS A 27 22.44 -13.30 4.66
C LYS A 27 22.39 -13.42 3.14
N HIS A 28 21.45 -14.19 2.63
CA HIS A 28 21.12 -14.17 1.21
C HIS A 28 20.40 -12.86 0.85
N LEU A 29 20.69 -12.33 -0.35
CA LEU A 29 20.05 -11.11 -0.87
C LEU A 29 18.52 -11.19 -0.83
N ASN A 30 17.94 -12.36 -1.16
CA ASN A 30 16.50 -12.55 -1.09
C ASN A 30 15.94 -12.31 0.32
N ASN A 31 16.64 -12.76 1.37
CA ASN A 31 16.18 -12.55 2.74
C ASN A 31 16.20 -11.06 3.09
N ILE A 32 17.23 -10.32 2.67
CA ILE A 32 17.28 -8.86 2.86
C ILE A 32 16.09 -8.17 2.18
N ILE A 33 15.76 -8.59 0.94
CA ILE A 33 14.64 -8.02 0.18
C ILE A 33 13.30 -8.38 0.84
N GLU A 34 13.10 -9.64 1.24
CA GLU A 34 11.89 -10.11 1.92
C GLU A 34 11.69 -9.39 3.27
N GLU A 35 12.72 -9.33 4.12
CA GLU A 35 12.68 -8.63 5.42
C GLU A 35 12.36 -7.14 5.24
N SER A 36 12.99 -6.48 4.25
CA SER A 36 12.73 -5.06 3.97
C SER A 36 11.30 -4.83 3.48
N LEU A 37 10.77 -5.74 2.66
CA LEU A 37 9.40 -5.67 2.16
C LEU A 37 8.40 -5.91 3.29
N GLU A 38 8.64 -6.88 4.16
CA GLU A 38 7.82 -7.13 5.36
C GLU A 38 7.80 -5.91 6.27
N GLN A 39 8.95 -5.30 6.55
CA GLN A 39 9.03 -4.08 7.36
C GLN A 39 8.30 -2.90 6.69
N TYR A 40 8.46 -2.73 5.38
CA TYR A 40 7.75 -1.69 4.64
C TYR A 40 6.23 -1.91 4.72
N LEU A 41 5.77 -3.12 4.47
CA LEU A 41 4.35 -3.47 4.52
C LEU A 41 3.79 -3.42 5.95
N ALA A 42 4.59 -3.70 6.98
CA ALA A 42 4.18 -3.53 8.37
C ALA A 42 4.09 -2.04 8.75
N SER A 43 5.00 -1.21 8.23
CA SER A 43 5.00 0.25 8.45
C SER A 43 3.85 0.97 7.73
N LYS A 44 3.37 0.37 6.63
CA LYS A 44 2.17 0.81 5.93
C LYS A 44 1.02 0.04 6.55
N ASP A 45 0.27 0.66 7.47
CA ASP A 45 -0.93 0.08 8.08
C ASP A 45 -2.05 -0.18 7.05
N LEU A 46 -1.79 -1.12 6.14
CA LEU A 46 -2.65 -1.53 5.04
C LEU A 46 -3.85 -2.27 5.59
N GLU A 47 -3.71 -3.01 6.71
CA GLU A 47 -4.84 -3.63 7.40
C GLU A 47 -5.77 -2.58 8.02
N GLY A 48 -5.25 -1.54 8.68
CA GLY A 48 -6.06 -0.45 9.22
C GLY A 48 -6.77 0.35 8.13
N GLN A 49 -6.08 0.63 7.02
CA GLN A 49 -6.65 1.36 5.88
C GLN A 49 -7.69 0.53 5.12
N LEU A 50 -7.43 -0.75 4.83
CA LEU A 50 -8.43 -1.65 4.22
C LEU A 50 -9.65 -1.84 5.11
N ARG A 51 -9.46 -2.02 6.43
CA ARG A 51 -10.58 -2.11 7.39
C ARG A 51 -11.38 -0.82 7.47
N THR A 52 -10.71 0.34 7.39
CA THR A 52 -11.38 1.64 7.39
C THR A 52 -12.20 1.81 6.12
N VAL A 53 -11.64 1.54 4.94
CA VAL A 53 -12.36 1.59 3.66
C VAL A 53 -13.54 0.61 3.63
N LEU A 54 -13.37 -0.62 4.15
CA LEU A 54 -14.47 -1.58 4.25
C LEU A 54 -15.56 -1.13 5.22
N ARG A 55 -15.18 -0.48 6.33
CA ARG A 55 -16.11 0.06 7.33
C ARG A 55 -16.84 1.31 6.84
N THR A 56 -16.21 2.14 6.03
CA THR A 56 -16.78 3.38 5.47
C THR A 56 -17.42 3.19 4.10
N ARG A 57 -17.33 1.99 3.50
CA ARG A 57 -17.97 1.68 2.21
C ARG A 57 -19.49 1.79 2.34
N GLY A 58 -20.06 2.82 1.71
CA GLY A 58 -21.49 3.11 1.75
C GLY A 58 -21.95 4.02 2.90
N GLN A 59 -21.02 4.56 3.70
CA GLN A 59 -21.32 5.56 4.74
C GLN A 59 -20.73 6.90 4.35
N LEU A 60 -21.57 7.80 3.83
CA LEU A 60 -21.26 9.23 3.73
C LEU A 60 -21.54 9.86 5.10
N ASN A 61 -20.49 10.13 5.88
CA ASN A 61 -20.58 10.99 7.06
C ASN A 61 -20.58 12.45 6.60
N ALA A 62 -21.63 12.84 5.89
CA ALA A 62 -21.89 14.22 5.52
C ALA A 62 -23.05 14.75 6.39
N PRO A 63 -23.00 16.01 6.85
CA PRO A 63 -24.16 16.63 7.47
C PRO A 63 -25.35 16.57 6.51
N LEU A 64 -26.53 16.22 7.04
CA LEU A 64 -27.74 15.98 6.25
C LEU A 64 -28.06 17.15 5.30
N ASP A 65 -27.75 18.37 5.72
CA ASP A 65 -27.99 19.58 4.94
C ASP A 65 -27.14 19.63 3.67
N LEU A 66 -25.86 19.21 3.75
CA LEU A 66 -24.95 19.13 2.60
C LEU A 66 -25.38 18.05 1.60
N VAL A 67 -25.91 16.93 2.10
CA VAL A 67 -26.41 15.84 1.25
C VAL A 67 -27.67 16.29 0.49
N LYS A 68 -28.55 17.06 1.15
CA LYS A 68 -29.73 17.62 0.50
C LYS A 68 -29.35 18.64 -0.57
N GLU A 69 -28.41 19.53 -0.28
CA GLU A 69 -27.93 20.53 -1.25
C GLU A 69 -27.42 19.88 -2.53
N ILE A 70 -26.61 18.82 -2.43
CA ILE A 70 -26.06 18.09 -3.58
C ILE A 70 -27.14 17.29 -4.35
N LEU A 71 -28.14 16.75 -3.66
CA LEU A 71 -29.22 15.95 -4.28
C LEU A 71 -30.34 16.82 -4.88
N GLU A 72 -30.53 18.03 -4.36
CA GLU A 72 -31.55 18.98 -4.83
C GLU A 72 -31.04 19.88 -5.97
N GLU A 73 -29.75 19.82 -6.32
CA GLU A 73 -29.26 20.43 -7.56
C GLU A 73 -29.92 19.75 -8.76
N PRO A 74 -30.71 20.48 -9.57
CA PRO A 74 -31.23 19.96 -10.81
C PRO A 74 -30.05 19.68 -11.74
N TYR A 75 -29.90 18.43 -12.18
CA TYR A 75 -28.99 18.07 -13.25
C TYR A 75 -29.24 19.04 -14.43
N LEU A 76 -28.32 19.97 -14.66
CA LEU A 76 -28.27 20.75 -15.89
C LEU A 76 -27.88 19.76 -16.99
N GLU A 77 -28.88 19.21 -17.68
CA GLU A 77 -28.67 18.58 -18.98
C GLU A 77 -28.16 19.65 -19.95
N THR A 78 -26.89 19.55 -20.34
CA THR A 78 -26.31 20.21 -21.51
C THR A 78 -25.81 19.16 -22.48
#